data_AF-A0A9W2ZY96-F1
#
_entry.id   AF-A0A9W2ZY96-F1
#
_cell.length_a   1.000
_cell.length_b   1.000
_cell.length_c   1.000
_cell.angle_alpha   90.00
_cell.angle_beta   90.00
_cell.angle_gamma   90.00
#
_symmetry.space_group_name_H-M   'P 1'
#
loop_
_entity.id
_entity.type
_entity.pdbx_description
1 polymer ?
#
loop_
_entity_poly.entity_id
_entity_poly.type
_entity_poly.pdbx_seq_one_letter_code
_entity_poly.pdbx_strand_id
1 'polypeptide(L)'
;MRRNHHHHYSRDTREKYYKLYKKAKLKNEKHVIVRLAYKNDISPCLLARIILEEYYWNDVAHDRERGEGRGTLPAGFMTDCIRDIAKLPNPDLAEEIYETIVLDNFYGPAIDSIKKTCGVEYELFLKAYCKRENMCFIDEDQMREEGYDKTPDIRLKIPVLIKNRVVNWIESKASFGDPINHQQYMTDQFLPYKNRFGPGAVIYWFGYVEELGDNEETDILLLHTFPTSSEIVHLRDVYKKEEESIEKLKLEVLEHNSNDNNSELFEKKQDKLLTYVDLFFDSDDEIGAKKLENINLDCT
;
A
#
# COMPACT_ATOMS: atom_id res chain seq x y z
N MET A 1 -7.37 10.66 -19.04
CA MET A 1 -8.72 10.23 -19.45
C MET A 1 -8.70 8.70 -19.57
N ARG A 2 -9.45 7.98 -18.74
CA ARG A 2 -9.42 6.51 -18.72
C ARG A 2 -10.11 5.95 -19.95
N ARG A 3 -9.49 4.93 -20.50
CA ARG A 3 -9.88 4.21 -21.70
C ARG A 3 -10.47 2.88 -21.25
N ASN A 4 -11.75 2.62 -21.51
CA ASN A 4 -12.57 1.58 -20.84
C ASN A 4 -12.05 0.13 -21.00
N HIS A 5 -11.09 -0.29 -20.19
CA HIS A 5 -10.35 -1.55 -20.37
C HIS A 5 -11.22 -2.81 -20.42
N HIS A 6 -12.19 -2.98 -19.52
CA HIS A 6 -12.92 -4.25 -19.38
C HIS A 6 -13.79 -4.64 -20.58
N HIS A 7 -14.34 -3.66 -21.29
CA HIS A 7 -15.23 -3.90 -22.45
C HIS A 7 -14.47 -4.44 -23.67
N HIS A 8 -13.17 -4.15 -23.78
CA HIS A 8 -12.36 -4.52 -24.95
C HIS A 8 -11.79 -5.94 -24.88
N TYR A 9 -11.83 -6.59 -23.72
CA TYR A 9 -11.31 -7.97 -23.54
C TYR A 9 -12.34 -9.06 -23.81
N SER A 10 -13.59 -8.72 -24.11
CA SER A 10 -14.58 -9.71 -24.58
C SER A 10 -14.08 -10.42 -25.83
N ARG A 11 -14.29 -11.74 -25.90
CA ARG A 11 -13.85 -12.61 -27.01
C ARG A 11 -14.27 -12.06 -28.37
N ASP A 12 -15.54 -11.69 -28.51
CA ASP A 12 -16.09 -11.15 -29.76
C ASP A 12 -15.43 -9.83 -30.17
N THR A 13 -15.05 -9.04 -29.18
CA THR A 13 -14.49 -7.70 -29.38
C THR A 13 -13.02 -7.79 -29.78
N ARG A 14 -12.25 -8.71 -29.18
CA ARG A 14 -10.87 -9.03 -29.57
C ARG A 14 -10.78 -9.52 -31.00
N GLU A 15 -11.62 -10.49 -31.37
CA GLU A 15 -11.68 -11.00 -32.74
C GLU A 15 -12.06 -9.91 -33.75
N LYS A 16 -13.00 -9.04 -33.38
CA LYS A 16 -13.40 -7.90 -34.21
C LYS A 16 -12.22 -6.97 -34.47
N TYR A 17 -11.42 -6.63 -33.45
CA TYR A 17 -10.24 -5.78 -33.62
C TYR A 17 -9.22 -6.42 -34.55
N TYR A 18 -8.97 -7.71 -34.40
CA TYR A 18 -8.02 -8.43 -35.23
C TYR A 18 -8.48 -8.57 -36.69
N LYS A 19 -9.77 -8.81 -36.94
CA LYS A 19 -10.35 -8.81 -38.29
C LYS A 19 -10.23 -7.43 -38.97
N LEU A 20 -10.48 -6.36 -38.22
CA LEU A 20 -10.29 -4.98 -38.72
C LEU A 20 -8.83 -4.69 -39.03
N TYR A 21 -7.91 -5.14 -38.18
CA TYR A 21 -6.47 -5.03 -38.41
C TYR A 21 -6.04 -5.75 -39.70
N LYS A 22 -6.43 -7.03 -39.88
CA LYS A 22 -6.15 -7.78 -41.12
C LYS A 22 -6.69 -7.09 -42.37
N LYS A 23 -7.93 -6.59 -42.31
CA LYS A 23 -8.55 -5.88 -43.45
C LYS A 23 -7.81 -4.60 -43.83
N ALA A 24 -7.29 -3.86 -42.85
CA ALA A 24 -6.50 -2.66 -43.09
C ALA A 24 -5.11 -3.01 -43.64
N LYS A 25 -4.50 -4.10 -43.17
CA LYS A 25 -3.22 -4.59 -43.68
C LYS A 25 -3.31 -5.10 -45.12
N LEU A 26 -4.41 -5.75 -45.51
CA LEU A 26 -4.67 -6.11 -46.92
C LEU A 26 -4.74 -4.89 -47.85
N LYS A 27 -5.01 -3.69 -47.31
CA LYS A 27 -5.03 -2.43 -48.05
C LYS A 27 -3.71 -1.65 -47.98
N ASN A 28 -2.67 -2.23 -47.38
CA ASN A 28 -1.38 -1.56 -47.10
C ASN A 28 -1.53 -0.25 -46.30
N GLU A 29 -2.52 -0.17 -45.42
CA GLU A 29 -2.66 0.96 -44.51
C GLU A 29 -1.58 0.90 -43.41
N LYS A 30 -1.04 2.06 -43.03
CA LYS A 30 -0.07 2.23 -41.93
C LYS A 30 -0.73 2.74 -40.65
N HIS A 31 -0.05 2.60 -39.52
CA HIS A 31 -0.47 3.07 -38.19
C HIS A 31 -1.86 2.54 -37.78
N VAL A 32 -2.19 1.32 -38.19
CA VAL A 32 -3.54 0.76 -38.04
C VAL A 32 -3.88 0.61 -36.57
N ILE A 33 -2.96 0.08 -35.74
CA ILE A 33 -3.20 -0.11 -34.31
C ILE A 33 -3.48 1.21 -33.61
N VAL A 34 -2.66 2.24 -33.82
CA VAL A 34 -2.82 3.56 -33.19
C VAL A 34 -4.17 4.19 -33.55
N ARG A 35 -4.55 4.14 -34.84
CA ARG A 35 -5.82 4.69 -35.32
C ARG A 35 -7.03 3.94 -34.77
N LEU A 36 -6.96 2.61 -34.72
CA LEU A 36 -8.02 1.80 -34.10
C LEU A 36 -8.11 2.07 -32.60
N ALA A 37 -6.98 2.27 -31.94
CA ALA A 37 -6.91 2.55 -30.52
C ALA A 37 -7.60 3.89 -30.19
N TYR A 38 -7.29 4.93 -30.96
CA TYR A 38 -7.93 6.24 -30.82
C TYR A 38 -9.45 6.18 -31.08
N LYS A 39 -9.87 5.47 -32.14
CA LYS A 39 -11.29 5.36 -32.51
C LYS A 39 -12.13 4.65 -31.45
N ASN A 40 -11.55 3.73 -30.69
CA ASN A 40 -12.26 2.93 -29.70
C ASN A 40 -11.98 3.39 -28.26
N ASP A 41 -11.28 4.51 -28.09
CA ASP A 41 -10.82 5.00 -26.80
C ASP A 41 -10.16 3.90 -25.95
N ILE A 42 -9.23 3.17 -26.56
CA ILE A 42 -8.33 2.18 -25.91
C ILE A 42 -6.87 2.63 -26.03
N SER A 43 -6.02 2.34 -25.04
CA SER A 43 -4.60 2.70 -25.13
C SER A 43 -3.91 1.96 -26.29
N PRO A 44 -3.02 2.60 -27.08
CA PRO A 44 -2.34 1.95 -28.19
C PRO A 44 -1.61 0.66 -27.78
N CYS A 45 -0.87 0.66 -26.67
CA CYS A 45 -0.18 -0.54 -26.17
C CYS A 45 -1.15 -1.66 -25.76
N LEU A 46 -2.33 -1.32 -25.23
CA LEU A 46 -3.31 -2.32 -24.83
C LEU A 46 -3.99 -2.95 -26.04
N LEU A 47 -4.31 -2.16 -27.06
CA LEU A 47 -4.83 -2.70 -28.31
C LEU A 47 -3.75 -3.51 -29.05
N ALA A 48 -2.50 -3.03 -29.05
CA ALA A 48 -1.35 -3.77 -29.58
C ALA A 48 -1.23 -5.13 -28.91
N ARG A 49 -1.36 -5.19 -27.58
CA ARG A 49 -1.37 -6.45 -26.82
C ARG A 49 -2.51 -7.37 -27.25
N ILE A 50 -3.73 -6.86 -27.41
CA ILE A 50 -4.88 -7.65 -27.88
C ILE A 50 -4.63 -8.21 -29.30
N ILE A 51 -4.12 -7.37 -30.21
CA ILE A 51 -3.85 -7.77 -31.60
C ILE A 51 -2.72 -8.80 -31.66
N LEU A 52 -1.65 -8.58 -30.89
CA LEU A 52 -0.53 -9.50 -30.82
C LEU A 52 -0.95 -10.85 -30.20
N GLU A 53 -1.79 -10.81 -29.17
CA GLU A 53 -2.43 -12.00 -28.61
C GLU A 53 -3.16 -12.75 -29.74
N GLU A 54 -4.15 -12.12 -30.40
CA GLU A 54 -4.91 -12.76 -31.48
C GLU A 54 -4.04 -13.22 -32.66
N TYR A 55 -2.93 -12.55 -32.96
CA TYR A 55 -1.98 -13.00 -33.99
C TYR A 55 -1.37 -14.36 -33.65
N TYR A 56 -0.92 -14.56 -32.40
CA TYR A 56 -0.37 -15.86 -31.99
C TYR A 56 -1.42 -16.98 -32.02
N TRP A 57 -2.67 -16.69 -31.64
CA TRP A 57 -3.75 -17.68 -31.70
C TRP A 57 -4.17 -18.04 -33.12
N ASN A 58 -4.23 -17.08 -34.03
CA ASN A 58 -4.79 -17.30 -35.37
C ASN A 58 -3.75 -17.64 -36.43
N ASP A 59 -2.50 -17.16 -36.32
CA ASP A 59 -1.49 -17.26 -37.39
C ASP A 59 -0.24 -18.07 -36.99
N VAL A 60 0.00 -18.32 -35.70
CA VAL A 60 1.22 -19.01 -35.21
C VAL A 60 0.91 -20.37 -34.59
N ALA A 61 -0.14 -20.49 -33.79
CA ALA A 61 -0.47 -21.70 -33.03
C ALA A 61 -1.67 -22.48 -33.63
N HIS A 62 -1.68 -22.72 -34.94
CA HIS A 62 -2.78 -23.36 -35.68
C HIS A 62 -3.25 -24.71 -35.11
N ASP A 63 -2.41 -25.45 -34.39
CA ASP A 63 -2.68 -26.80 -33.87
C ASP A 63 -3.04 -26.88 -32.36
N ARG A 64 -3.24 -25.74 -31.68
CA ARG A 64 -3.66 -25.75 -30.26
C ARG A 64 -5.17 -25.55 -30.15
N GLU A 65 -5.85 -26.43 -29.41
CA GLU A 65 -7.25 -26.18 -29.04
C GLU A 65 -7.37 -24.80 -28.39
N ARG A 66 -8.27 -23.97 -28.94
CA ARG A 66 -8.51 -22.60 -28.49
C ARG A 66 -9.26 -22.64 -27.16
N GLY A 67 -8.52 -22.88 -26.08
CA GLY A 67 -9.06 -22.88 -24.72
C GLY A 67 -9.64 -21.51 -24.34
N GLU A 68 -10.65 -21.53 -23.47
CA GLU A 68 -11.26 -20.33 -22.88
C GLU A 68 -10.30 -19.69 -21.85
N GLY A 69 -9.23 -19.05 -22.30
CA GLY A 69 -8.43 -18.23 -21.38
C GLY A 69 -6.98 -17.95 -21.79
N ARG A 70 -6.35 -17.07 -21.01
CA ARG A 70 -4.92 -16.72 -21.01
C ARG A 70 -3.97 -17.93 -20.76
N GLY A 71 -4.47 -19.15 -20.66
CA GLY A 71 -3.81 -20.29 -20.01
C GLY A 71 -2.78 -21.08 -20.83
N THR A 72 -2.59 -20.80 -22.12
CA THR A 72 -1.68 -21.60 -22.99
C THR A 72 -0.44 -20.85 -23.49
N LEU A 73 -0.35 -19.53 -23.26
CA LEU A 73 0.88 -18.76 -23.45
C LEU A 73 1.57 -18.59 -22.09
N PRO A 74 2.91 -18.71 -22.00
CA PRO A 74 3.63 -18.50 -20.75
C PRO A 74 3.25 -17.15 -20.12
N ALA A 75 3.09 -17.13 -18.80
CA ALA A 75 2.85 -15.90 -18.07
C ALA A 75 3.98 -14.90 -18.37
N GLY A 76 3.63 -13.69 -18.78
CA GLY A 76 4.61 -12.66 -19.15
C GLY A 76 5.09 -12.69 -20.60
N PHE A 77 4.80 -13.74 -21.40
CA PHE A 77 5.25 -13.84 -22.80
C PHE A 77 4.90 -12.60 -23.65
N MET A 78 3.68 -12.11 -23.49
CA MET A 78 3.20 -10.90 -24.17
C MET A 78 3.97 -9.64 -23.73
N THR A 79 4.29 -9.55 -22.44
CA THR A 79 5.08 -8.45 -21.88
C THR A 79 6.53 -8.52 -22.38
N ASP A 80 7.08 -9.72 -22.52
CA ASP A 80 8.43 -9.93 -23.05
C ASP A 80 8.52 -9.59 -24.54
N CYS A 81 7.51 -9.93 -25.34
CA CYS A 81 7.45 -9.55 -26.76
C CYS A 81 7.30 -8.04 -26.97
N ILE A 82 6.56 -7.36 -26.09
CA ILE A 82 6.41 -5.90 -26.12
C ILE A 82 7.71 -5.21 -25.66
N ARG A 83 8.44 -5.81 -24.71
CA ARG A 83 9.74 -5.31 -24.25
C ARG A 83 10.85 -5.56 -25.29
N ASP A 84 10.77 -6.68 -26.01
CA ASP A 84 11.74 -7.10 -27.01
C ASP A 84 11.03 -7.46 -28.32
N ILE A 85 10.86 -6.43 -29.14
CA ILE A 85 10.14 -6.46 -30.42
C ILE A 85 10.83 -7.35 -31.44
N ALA A 86 12.15 -7.57 -31.32
CA ALA A 86 12.91 -8.43 -32.22
C ALA A 86 12.48 -9.90 -32.13
N LYS A 87 11.78 -10.31 -31.06
CA LYS A 87 11.21 -11.65 -30.91
C LYS A 87 9.96 -11.88 -31.74
N LEU A 88 9.39 -10.84 -32.35
CA LEU A 88 8.17 -10.96 -33.14
C LEU A 88 8.47 -11.54 -34.53
N PRO A 89 7.75 -12.59 -34.97
CA PRO A 89 8.02 -13.24 -36.24
C PRO A 89 7.57 -12.41 -37.46
N ASN A 90 6.64 -11.47 -37.28
CA ASN A 90 6.10 -10.64 -38.35
C ASN A 90 6.68 -9.21 -38.29
N PRO A 91 7.47 -8.78 -39.29
CA PRO A 91 8.10 -7.46 -39.29
C PRO A 91 7.10 -6.30 -39.40
N ASP A 92 5.99 -6.46 -40.15
CA ASP A 92 4.98 -5.41 -40.31
C ASP A 92 4.17 -5.18 -39.04
N LEU A 93 3.97 -6.25 -38.24
CA LEU A 93 3.33 -6.17 -36.93
C LEU A 93 4.31 -5.60 -35.90
N ALA A 94 5.59 -5.99 -35.97
CA ALA A 94 6.64 -5.49 -35.11
C ALA A 94 6.83 -3.97 -35.26
N GLU A 95 6.83 -3.45 -36.48
CA GLU A 95 6.91 -2.02 -36.77
C GLU A 95 5.74 -1.25 -36.13
N GLU A 96 4.49 -1.70 -36.34
CA GLU A 96 3.33 -1.00 -35.75
C GLU A 96 3.29 -1.10 -34.22
N ILE A 97 3.72 -2.23 -33.65
CA ILE A 97 3.79 -2.36 -32.19
C ILE A 97 4.86 -1.40 -31.64
N TYR A 98 6.01 -1.28 -32.29
CA TYR A 98 7.04 -0.31 -31.91
C TYR A 98 6.50 1.12 -31.91
N GLU A 99 5.80 1.53 -32.96
CA GLU A 99 5.15 2.84 -33.03
C GLU A 99 4.16 3.05 -31.88
N THR A 100 3.34 2.03 -31.57
CA THR A 100 2.37 2.13 -30.48
C THR A 100 3.06 2.31 -29.13
N ILE A 101 4.20 1.65 -28.90
CA ILE A 101 4.99 1.77 -27.67
C ILE A 101 5.54 3.18 -27.51
N VAL A 102 6.07 3.76 -28.58
CA VAL A 102 6.64 5.12 -28.58
C VAL A 102 5.55 6.18 -28.35
N LEU A 103 4.34 5.95 -28.85
CA LEU A 103 3.23 6.91 -28.76
C LEU A 103 2.38 6.76 -27.50
N ASP A 104 2.49 5.65 -26.76
CA ASP A 104 1.66 5.39 -25.59
C ASP A 104 2.22 6.07 -24.34
N ASN A 105 1.47 7.04 -23.82
CA ASN A 105 1.84 7.81 -22.62
C ASN A 105 1.49 7.11 -21.29
N PHE A 106 0.91 5.91 -21.31
CA PHE A 106 0.30 5.28 -20.13
C PHE A 106 0.77 3.86 -19.85
N TYR A 107 0.93 3.01 -20.87
CA TYR A 107 1.19 1.56 -20.74
C TYR A 107 2.42 1.08 -21.52
N GLY A 108 3.27 1.99 -21.98
CA GLY A 108 4.56 1.64 -22.60
C GLY A 108 5.62 1.21 -21.57
N PRO A 109 6.63 0.39 -21.94
CA PRO A 109 7.68 -0.05 -21.03
C PRO A 109 8.47 1.09 -20.37
N ALA A 110 8.67 2.20 -21.09
CA ALA A 110 9.31 3.40 -20.55
C ALA A 110 8.47 4.05 -19.45
N ILE A 111 7.16 4.19 -19.69
CA ILE A 111 6.22 4.73 -18.71
C ILE A 111 6.10 3.83 -17.48
N ASP A 112 6.07 2.51 -17.67
CA ASP A 112 6.09 1.55 -16.56
C ASP A 112 7.36 1.70 -15.70
N SER A 113 8.51 1.93 -16.34
CA SER A 113 9.78 2.16 -15.65
C SER A 113 9.76 3.47 -14.86
N ILE A 114 9.19 4.53 -15.43
CA ILE A 114 8.99 5.82 -14.75
C ILE A 114 8.08 5.65 -13.53
N LYS A 115 6.93 4.97 -13.69
CA LYS A 115 5.98 4.72 -12.59
C LYS A 115 6.63 3.93 -11.44
N LYS A 116 7.42 2.91 -11.76
CA LYS A 116 8.16 2.13 -10.76
C LYS A 116 9.18 2.98 -10.03
N THR A 117 9.98 3.76 -10.76
CA THR A 117 10.99 4.65 -10.17
C THR A 117 10.33 5.68 -9.26
N CYS A 118 9.25 6.30 -9.72
CA CYS A 118 8.44 7.22 -8.93
C CYS A 118 7.88 6.56 -7.66
N GLY A 119 7.38 5.33 -7.74
CA GLY A 119 6.95 4.55 -6.56
C GLY A 119 8.05 4.44 -5.51
N VAL A 120 9.24 3.97 -5.92
CA VAL A 120 10.40 3.84 -5.04
C VAL A 120 10.84 5.18 -4.44
N GLU A 121 10.83 6.26 -5.22
CA GLU A 121 11.15 7.61 -4.70
C GLU A 121 10.20 8.05 -3.58
N TYR A 122 8.90 7.82 -3.74
CA TYR A 122 7.90 8.18 -2.73
C TYR A 122 7.96 7.28 -1.49
N GLU A 123 8.32 6.00 -1.64
CA GLU A 123 8.63 5.12 -0.50
C GLU A 123 9.85 5.65 0.28
N LEU A 124 10.90 6.12 -0.42
CA LEU A 124 12.06 6.75 0.23
C LEU A 124 11.68 8.04 0.96
N PHE A 125 10.82 8.88 0.37
CA PHE A 125 10.29 10.06 1.05
C PHE A 125 9.49 9.69 2.29
N LEU A 126 8.62 8.68 2.21
CA LEU A 126 7.88 8.17 3.36
C LEU A 126 8.83 7.75 4.50
N LYS A 127 9.86 6.95 4.19
CA LYS A 127 10.88 6.54 5.17
C LYS A 127 11.61 7.74 5.78
N ALA A 128 11.94 8.76 4.97
CA ALA A 128 12.59 9.98 5.45
C ALA A 128 11.68 10.80 6.38
N TYR A 129 10.39 10.93 6.04
CA TYR A 129 9.41 11.61 6.88
C TYR A 129 9.20 10.90 8.21
N CYS A 130 9.01 9.58 8.21
CA CYS A 130 8.89 8.80 9.45
C CYS A 130 10.14 8.95 10.35
N LYS A 131 11.35 8.96 9.77
CA LYS A 131 12.59 9.23 10.53
C LYS A 131 12.61 10.63 11.14
N ARG A 132 12.19 11.65 10.38
CA ARG A 132 12.15 13.05 10.85
C ARG A 132 11.15 13.24 11.99
N GLU A 133 9.98 12.61 11.91
CA GLU A 133 8.98 12.60 12.98
C GLU A 133 9.32 11.58 14.09
N ASN A 134 10.53 11.00 14.07
CA ASN A 134 11.02 10.11 15.11
C ASN A 134 10.09 8.90 15.36
N MET A 135 9.44 8.40 14.31
CA MET A 135 8.65 7.18 14.32
C MET A 135 9.56 5.95 14.29
N CYS A 136 9.25 4.97 15.13
CA CYS A 136 9.97 3.69 15.13
C CYS A 136 9.25 2.70 14.21
N PHE A 137 9.93 2.22 13.17
CA PHE A 137 9.34 1.34 12.17
C PHE A 137 10.28 0.24 11.68
N ILE A 138 9.69 -0.72 10.97
CA ILE A 138 10.31 -1.80 10.21
C ILE A 138 9.94 -1.56 8.75
N ASP A 139 10.91 -1.64 7.85
CA ASP A 139 10.66 -1.48 6.43
C ASP A 139 10.34 -2.80 5.74
N GLU A 140 9.89 -2.70 4.48
CA GLU A 140 9.47 -3.85 3.68
C GLU A 140 10.56 -4.94 3.59
N ASP A 141 11.82 -4.55 3.36
CA ASP A 141 12.94 -5.49 3.17
C ASP A 141 13.18 -6.31 4.46
N GLN A 142 13.18 -5.66 5.63
CA GLN A 142 13.28 -6.35 6.91
C GLN A 142 12.11 -7.31 7.13
N MET A 143 10.88 -6.91 6.79
CA MET A 143 9.72 -7.81 6.92
C MET A 143 9.82 -9.03 5.98
N ARG A 144 10.37 -8.86 4.78
CA ARG A 144 10.59 -9.98 3.85
C ARG A 144 11.65 -10.94 4.36
N GLU A 145 12.72 -10.44 4.98
CA GLU A 145 13.74 -11.26 5.64
C GLU A 145 13.14 -12.07 6.81
N GLU A 146 12.20 -11.50 7.55
CA GLU A 146 11.44 -12.18 8.60
C GLU A 146 10.41 -13.20 8.06
N GLY A 147 10.25 -13.32 6.73
CA GLY A 147 9.39 -14.32 6.08
C GLY A 147 7.93 -13.89 5.88
N TYR A 148 7.65 -12.59 5.86
CA TYR A 148 6.31 -12.07 5.55
C TYR A 148 6.05 -12.08 4.03
N ASP A 149 4.94 -12.71 3.60
CA ASP A 149 4.52 -12.74 2.19
C ASP A 149 3.80 -11.46 1.73
N LYS A 150 3.14 -10.76 2.65
CA LYS A 150 2.44 -9.49 2.41
C LYS A 150 2.96 -8.44 3.37
N THR A 151 3.54 -7.39 2.83
CA THR A 151 4.31 -6.37 3.55
C THR A 151 3.85 -4.98 3.13
N PRO A 152 3.37 -4.14 4.06
CA PRO A 152 3.25 -2.71 3.78
C PRO A 152 4.64 -2.08 3.66
N ASP A 153 4.73 -0.90 3.04
CA ASP A 153 6.02 -0.19 2.91
C ASP A 153 6.67 0.13 4.27
N ILE A 154 5.82 0.46 5.25
CA ILE A 154 6.21 0.74 6.63
C ILE A 154 5.27 0.03 7.60
N ARG A 155 5.86 -0.75 8.51
CA ARG A 155 5.19 -1.23 9.73
C ARG A 155 5.72 -0.49 10.95
N LEU A 156 4.86 0.18 11.69
CA LEU A 156 5.24 0.87 12.92
C LEU A 156 5.46 -0.15 14.05
N LYS A 157 6.56 -0.01 14.79
CA LYS A 157 6.79 -0.80 16.00
C LYS A 157 5.92 -0.32 17.16
N ILE A 158 5.66 0.98 17.19
CA ILE A 158 4.80 1.65 18.17
C ILE A 158 3.69 2.35 17.39
N PRO A 159 2.41 2.02 17.61
CA PRO A 159 1.31 2.70 16.94
C PRO A 159 1.31 4.21 17.23
N VAL A 160 0.85 4.99 16.26
CA VAL A 160 0.69 6.45 16.40
C VAL A 160 -0.75 6.85 16.11
N LEU A 161 -1.20 7.96 16.67
CA LEU A 161 -2.46 8.56 16.24
C LEU A 161 -2.18 9.57 15.12
N ILE A 162 -2.88 9.42 14.01
CA ILE A 162 -2.90 10.38 12.90
C ILE A 162 -4.35 10.80 12.70
N LYS A 163 -4.64 12.11 12.81
CA LYS A 163 -6.02 12.64 12.70
C LYS A 163 -7.03 11.85 13.56
N ASN A 164 -6.66 11.62 14.83
CA ASN A 164 -7.45 10.87 15.82
C ASN A 164 -7.72 9.39 15.50
N ARG A 165 -7.02 8.80 14.53
CA ARG A 165 -7.10 7.37 14.22
C ARG A 165 -5.78 6.68 14.53
N VAL A 166 -5.86 5.49 15.12
CA VAL A 166 -4.69 4.65 15.37
C VAL A 166 -4.16 4.12 14.05
N VAL A 167 -2.85 4.23 13.84
CA VAL A 167 -2.15 3.76 12.64
C VAL A 167 -1.02 2.83 13.07
N ASN A 168 -1.02 1.61 12.54
CA ASN A 168 0.00 0.58 12.79
C ASN A 168 0.94 0.36 11.58
N TRP A 169 0.49 0.73 10.39
CA TRP A 169 1.24 0.60 9.14
C TRP A 169 0.88 1.73 8.19
N ILE A 170 1.82 2.06 7.30
CA ILE A 170 1.64 3.10 6.28
C ILE A 170 2.07 2.53 4.93
N GLU A 171 1.20 2.71 3.93
CA GLU A 171 1.46 2.35 2.54
C GLU A 171 1.55 3.61 1.68
N SER A 172 2.57 3.66 0.81
CA SER A 172 2.89 4.73 -0.13
C SER A 172 2.38 4.37 -1.53
N LYS A 173 1.44 5.14 -2.06
CA LYS A 173 0.98 5.00 -3.45
C LYS A 173 1.31 6.26 -4.24
N ALA A 174 2.36 6.19 -5.06
CA ALA A 174 2.72 7.23 -6.04
C ALA A 174 1.78 7.22 -7.26
N SER A 175 0.49 7.27 -7.00
CA SER A 175 -0.57 7.19 -7.99
C SER A 175 -1.82 7.92 -7.51
N PHE A 176 -2.74 8.20 -8.44
CA PHE A 176 -4.05 8.75 -8.10
C PHE A 176 -4.98 7.64 -7.63
N GLY A 177 -5.63 7.82 -6.48
CA GLY A 177 -6.59 6.88 -5.91
C GLY A 177 -7.95 6.97 -6.61
N ASP A 178 -8.17 6.11 -7.60
CA ASP A 178 -9.48 5.91 -8.21
C ASP A 178 -10.20 4.68 -7.64
N PRO A 179 -11.55 4.61 -7.72
CA PRO A 179 -12.30 3.54 -7.06
C PRO A 179 -11.96 2.12 -7.50
N ILE A 180 -11.63 1.92 -8.79
CA ILE A 180 -11.34 0.59 -9.33
C ILE A 180 -9.99 0.10 -8.82
N ASN A 181 -8.95 0.92 -8.95
CA ASN A 181 -7.62 0.57 -8.46
C ASN A 181 -7.63 0.45 -6.93
N HIS A 182 -8.32 1.35 -6.25
CA HIS A 182 -8.47 1.30 -4.80
C HIS A 182 -9.15 0.01 -4.35
N GLN A 183 -10.25 -0.42 -4.98
CA GLN A 183 -10.90 -1.69 -4.66
C GLN A 183 -9.97 -2.88 -4.89
N GLN A 184 -9.18 -2.87 -5.97
CA GLN A 184 -8.18 -3.91 -6.21
C GLN A 184 -7.11 -3.93 -5.11
N TYR A 185 -6.54 -2.78 -4.76
CA TYR A 185 -5.56 -2.68 -3.67
C TYR A 185 -6.16 -3.07 -2.31
N MET A 186 -7.42 -2.73 -2.05
CA MET A 186 -8.14 -3.13 -0.85
C MET A 186 -8.15 -4.65 -0.70
N THR A 187 -8.51 -5.38 -1.76
CA THR A 187 -8.54 -6.85 -1.73
C THR A 187 -7.15 -7.47 -1.69
N ASP A 188 -6.23 -7.01 -2.54
CA ASP A 188 -4.94 -7.66 -2.76
C ASP A 188 -3.88 -7.31 -1.70
N GLN A 189 -4.02 -6.16 -1.03
CA GLN A 189 -2.99 -5.58 -0.15
C GLN A 189 -3.55 -5.09 1.18
N PHE A 190 -4.49 -4.12 1.18
CA PHE A 190 -4.82 -3.37 2.40
C PHE A 190 -5.60 -4.20 3.42
N LEU A 191 -6.55 -5.05 2.99
CA LEU A 191 -7.24 -5.99 3.87
C LEU A 191 -6.30 -7.03 4.50
N PRO A 192 -5.38 -7.67 3.75
CA PRO A 192 -4.32 -8.48 4.35
C PRO A 192 -3.50 -7.76 5.42
N TYR A 193 -3.09 -6.51 5.17
CA TYR A 193 -2.34 -5.73 6.16
C TYR A 193 -3.18 -5.44 7.39
N LYS A 194 -4.44 -5.00 7.20
CA LYS A 194 -5.40 -4.76 8.27
C LYS A 194 -5.60 -6.00 9.15
N ASN A 195 -5.82 -7.15 8.54
CA ASN A 195 -6.07 -8.39 9.28
C ASN A 195 -4.86 -8.84 10.09
N ARG A 196 -3.63 -8.49 9.67
CA ARG A 196 -2.40 -8.91 10.33
C ARG A 196 -1.87 -7.90 11.34
N PHE A 197 -2.02 -6.61 11.07
CA PHE A 197 -1.38 -5.53 11.81
C PHE A 197 -2.38 -4.52 12.40
N GLY A 198 -3.67 -4.68 12.16
CA GLY A 198 -4.71 -3.76 12.61
C GLY A 198 -4.85 -2.53 11.71
N PRO A 199 -5.49 -1.45 12.22
CA PRO A 199 -5.72 -0.22 11.48
C PRO A 199 -4.45 0.39 10.89
N GLY A 200 -4.56 1.04 9.74
CA GLY A 200 -3.41 1.62 9.04
C GLY A 200 -3.76 2.80 8.16
N ALA A 201 -2.78 3.29 7.41
CA ALA A 201 -2.94 4.44 6.53
C ALA A 201 -2.38 4.18 5.13
N VAL A 202 -3.02 4.77 4.12
CA VAL A 202 -2.56 4.76 2.74
C VAL A 202 -2.41 6.20 2.27
N ILE A 203 -1.23 6.54 1.76
CA ILE A 203 -0.94 7.86 1.20
C ILE A 203 -0.99 7.78 -0.32
N TYR A 204 -2.03 8.37 -0.93
CA TYR A 204 -2.09 8.60 -2.36
C TYR A 204 -1.47 9.95 -2.69
N TRP A 205 -0.19 9.95 -3.06
CA TRP A 205 0.60 11.18 -3.23
C TRP A 205 0.12 12.12 -4.34
N PHE A 206 -0.67 11.61 -5.29
CA PHE A 206 -1.27 12.42 -6.36
C PHE A 206 -2.75 12.73 -6.12
N GLY A 207 -3.26 12.44 -4.92
CA GLY A 207 -4.66 12.62 -4.53
C GLY A 207 -5.52 11.40 -4.83
N TYR A 208 -6.78 11.47 -4.40
CA TYR A 208 -7.79 10.43 -4.59
C TYR A 208 -9.17 11.07 -4.72
N VAL A 209 -10.16 10.34 -5.25
CA VAL A 209 -11.54 10.85 -5.34
C VAL A 209 -12.19 10.92 -3.96
N GLU A 210 -12.91 12.00 -3.67
CA GLU A 210 -13.54 12.24 -2.35
C GLU A 210 -14.43 11.08 -1.90
N GLU A 211 -15.11 10.41 -2.84
CA GLU A 211 -15.95 9.23 -2.62
C GLU A 211 -15.23 8.07 -1.89
N LEU A 212 -13.89 8.05 -1.90
CA LEU A 212 -13.10 7.06 -1.16
C LEU A 212 -12.77 7.49 0.28
N GLY A 213 -12.77 8.79 0.57
CA GLY A 213 -12.29 9.36 1.83
C GLY A 213 -13.27 9.32 2.99
N ASP A 214 -14.57 9.16 2.72
CA ASP A 214 -15.64 9.52 3.67
C ASP A 214 -16.26 8.36 4.45
N ASN A 215 -15.52 7.26 4.66
CA ASN A 215 -16.01 6.19 5.53
C ASN A 215 -15.36 6.25 6.91
N GLU A 216 -16.01 6.94 7.86
CA GLU A 216 -15.61 7.00 9.27
C GLU A 216 -15.54 5.60 9.94
N GLU A 217 -16.17 4.59 9.35
CA GLU A 217 -16.13 3.19 9.80
C GLU A 217 -14.94 2.38 9.26
N THR A 218 -14.14 2.95 8.34
CA THR A 218 -12.99 2.22 7.78
C THR A 218 -11.75 2.34 8.68
N ASP A 219 -11.21 1.19 9.07
CA ASP A 219 -9.92 1.08 9.78
C ASP A 219 -8.70 1.46 8.92
N ILE A 220 -8.92 1.94 7.70
CA ILE A 220 -7.87 2.37 6.78
C ILE A 220 -8.06 3.85 6.51
N LEU A 221 -7.10 4.65 6.97
CA LEU A 221 -7.08 6.10 6.78
C LEU A 221 -6.47 6.43 5.41
N LEU A 222 -7.19 7.19 4.57
CA LEU A 222 -6.65 7.71 3.32
C LEU A 222 -6.08 9.11 3.53
N LEU A 223 -4.89 9.33 2.99
CA LEU A 223 -4.16 10.60 3.05
C LEU A 223 -3.69 10.97 1.64
N HIS A 224 -3.62 12.27 1.35
CA HIS A 224 -3.03 12.77 0.10
C HIS A 224 -1.61 13.32 0.28
N THR A 225 -1.20 13.53 1.54
CA THR A 225 0.14 13.99 1.94
C THR A 225 0.54 13.33 3.25
N PHE A 226 1.84 13.28 3.53
CA PHE A 226 2.31 12.88 4.86
C PHE A 226 1.81 13.87 5.93
N PRO A 227 1.31 13.39 7.09
CA PRO A 227 0.74 14.24 8.12
C PRO A 227 1.81 15.14 8.75
N THR A 228 1.42 16.34 9.13
CA THR A 228 2.28 17.29 9.84
C THR A 228 2.51 16.85 11.28
N SER A 229 3.56 17.36 11.93
CA SER A 229 3.89 17.01 13.33
C SER A 229 2.74 17.30 14.31
N SER A 230 1.88 18.28 14.03
CA SER A 230 0.69 18.57 14.85
C SER A 230 -0.45 17.57 14.69
N GLU A 231 -0.49 16.85 13.57
CA GLU A 231 -1.51 15.82 13.29
C GLU A 231 -1.09 14.45 13.80
N ILE A 232 0.18 14.29 14.18
CA ILE A 232 0.76 13.06 14.71
C ILE A 232 0.82 13.18 16.23
N VAL A 233 0.26 12.21 16.93
CA VAL A 233 0.39 12.07 18.38
C VAL A 233 1.06 10.74 18.67
N HIS A 234 2.23 10.79 19.32
CA HIS A 234 2.88 9.57 19.79
C HIS A 234 2.32 9.18 21.15
N LEU A 235 2.36 7.87 21.46
CA LEU A 235 1.95 7.35 22.76
C LEU A 235 2.70 8.03 23.93
N ARG A 236 4.00 8.32 23.77
CA ARG A 236 4.80 9.07 24.75
C ARG A 236 4.25 10.47 25.06
N ASP A 237 3.60 11.11 24.10
CA ASP A 237 3.08 12.46 24.27
C ASP A 237 1.75 12.43 25.03
N VAL A 238 1.03 11.31 24.95
CA VAL A 238 -0.18 11.06 25.75
C VAL A 238 0.19 10.90 27.22
N TYR A 239 1.17 10.04 27.53
CA TYR A 239 1.61 9.84 28.91
C TYR A 239 2.12 11.13 29.57
N LYS A 240 2.89 11.97 28.86
CA LYS A 240 3.33 13.26 29.39
C LYS A 240 2.18 14.19 29.72
N LYS A 241 1.16 14.27 28.85
CA LYS A 241 -0.03 15.09 29.09
C LYS A 241 -0.84 14.58 30.29
N GLU A 242 -0.93 13.28 30.47
CA GLU A 242 -1.59 12.68 31.63
C GLU A 242 -0.82 12.99 32.92
N GLU A 243 0.51 12.84 32.92
CA GLU A 243 1.36 13.22 34.07
C GLU A 243 1.18 14.69 34.44
N GLU A 244 1.28 15.61 33.47
CA GLU A 244 1.09 17.05 33.67
C GLU A 244 -0.32 17.38 34.21
N SER A 245 -1.35 16.69 33.71
CA SER A 245 -2.73 16.86 34.15
C SER A 245 -2.93 16.36 35.58
N ILE A 246 -2.36 15.20 35.92
CA ILE A 246 -2.38 14.62 37.27
C ILE A 246 -1.64 15.53 38.25
N GLU A 247 -0.49 16.08 37.86
CA GLU A 247 0.30 16.97 38.70
C GLU A 247 -0.42 18.29 38.96
N LYS A 248 -1.08 18.85 37.94
CA LYS A 248 -1.93 20.04 38.08
C LYS A 248 -3.12 19.79 39.02
N LEU A 249 -3.79 18.65 38.90
CA LEU A 249 -4.88 18.26 39.81
C LEU A 249 -4.38 18.08 41.25
N LYS A 250 -3.20 17.48 41.45
CA LYS A 250 -2.58 17.35 42.78
C LYS A 250 -2.30 18.73 43.41
N LEU A 251 -1.79 19.68 42.63
CA LEU A 251 -1.53 21.06 43.08
C LEU A 251 -2.81 21.80 43.44
N GLU A 252 -3.86 21.71 42.61
CA GLU A 252 -5.17 22.33 42.89
C GLU A 252 -5.81 21.75 44.17
N VAL A 253 -5.69 20.44 44.41
CA VAL A 253 -6.16 19.79 45.64
C VAL A 253 -5.35 20.24 46.87
N LEU A 254 -4.04 20.42 46.74
CA LEU A 254 -3.19 20.93 47.84
C LEU A 254 -3.52 22.39 48.20
N GLU A 255 -3.76 23.24 47.20
CA GLU A 255 -4.17 24.64 47.43
C GLU A 255 -5.56 24.74 48.09
N HIS A 256 -6.51 23.89 47.70
CA HIS A 256 -7.84 23.86 48.33
C HIS A 256 -7.80 23.36 49.78
N ASN A 257 -6.96 22.36 50.08
CA ASN A 257 -6.81 21.83 51.44
C ASN A 257 -5.96 22.72 52.36
N SER A 258 -5.22 23.69 51.83
CA SER A 258 -4.53 24.71 52.62
C SER A 258 -5.50 25.75 53.23
N ASN A 259 -6.74 25.83 52.70
CA ASN A 259 -7.79 26.71 53.21
C ASN A 259 -8.77 26.02 54.17
N ASP A 260 -8.80 24.69 54.21
CA ASP A 260 -9.63 23.91 55.14
C ASP A 260 -8.76 23.03 56.02
N ASN A 261 -8.50 23.49 57.26
CA ASN A 261 -7.84 22.70 58.30
C ASN A 261 -8.71 21.48 58.69
N ASN A 262 -8.55 20.35 58.01
CA ASN A 262 -9.03 19.05 58.46
C ASN A 262 -8.08 17.92 58.02
N SER A 263 -7.10 17.62 58.88
CA SER A 263 -6.03 16.65 58.64
C SER A 263 -6.47 15.18 58.63
N GLU A 264 -7.66 14.84 59.12
CA GLU A 264 -8.12 13.44 59.22
C GLU A 264 -8.74 12.87 57.93
N LEU A 265 -9.12 13.72 56.96
CA LEU A 265 -9.70 13.27 55.69
C LEU A 265 -8.62 12.94 54.63
N PHE A 266 -7.39 13.37 54.88
CA PHE A 266 -6.27 13.27 53.95
C PHE A 266 -5.71 11.84 53.87
N GLU A 267 -5.51 11.17 55.02
CA GLU A 267 -5.00 9.79 55.06
C GLU A 267 -5.97 8.80 54.39
N LYS A 268 -7.28 8.94 54.61
CA LYS A 268 -8.28 8.02 54.03
C LYS A 268 -8.48 8.17 52.52
N LYS A 269 -8.18 9.33 51.93
CA LYS A 269 -8.29 9.55 50.47
C LYS A 269 -7.03 9.13 49.72
N GLN A 270 -5.86 9.28 50.35
CA GLN A 270 -4.58 8.85 49.77
C GLN A 270 -4.49 7.32 49.67
N ASP A 271 -4.96 6.60 50.70
CA ASP A 271 -5.02 5.13 50.72
C ASP A 271 -5.92 4.55 49.62
N LYS A 272 -7.02 5.23 49.29
CA LYS A 272 -7.94 4.82 48.22
C LYS A 272 -7.38 5.04 46.81
N LEU A 273 -6.44 5.98 46.64
CA LEU A 273 -5.82 6.24 45.35
C LEU A 273 -4.66 5.26 45.09
N LEU A 274 -3.84 4.95 46.11
CA LEU A 274 -2.76 3.96 45.98
C LEU A 274 -3.31 2.55 45.70
N THR A 275 -4.39 2.15 46.39
CA THR A 275 -5.02 0.84 46.14
C THR A 275 -5.60 0.69 44.73
N TYR A 276 -5.91 1.78 44.03
CA TYR A 276 -6.43 1.73 42.66
C TYR A 276 -5.32 1.56 41.61
N VAL A 277 -4.09 1.97 41.93
CA VAL A 277 -2.92 1.87 41.03
C VAL A 277 -2.23 0.51 41.19
N ASP A 278 -2.19 -0.06 42.41
CA ASP A 278 -1.50 -1.33 42.67
C ASP A 278 -2.26 -2.57 42.14
N LEU A 279 -3.58 -2.50 41.96
CA LEU A 279 -4.38 -3.64 41.48
C LEU A 279 -4.19 -3.96 39.98
N PHE A 280 -3.49 -3.13 39.21
CA PHE A 280 -3.25 -3.33 37.78
C PHE A 280 -1.89 -3.94 37.43
N PHE A 281 -0.98 -4.12 38.39
CA PHE A 281 0.38 -4.62 38.14
C PHE A 281 0.80 -5.89 38.88
N ASP A 282 -0.05 -6.48 39.71
CA ASP A 282 0.24 -7.78 40.34
C ASP A 282 -0.53 -8.92 39.66
N SER A 283 -0.10 -9.28 38.44
CA SER A 283 -0.20 -10.66 37.97
C SER A 283 0.92 -10.95 36.98
N ASP A 284 1.79 -11.87 37.40
CA ASP A 284 2.83 -12.59 36.67
C ASP A 284 4.27 -12.03 36.75
N ASP A 285 4.99 -12.39 37.82
CA ASP A 285 6.20 -13.24 37.73
C ASP A 285 6.86 -13.52 39.11
N GLU A 286 6.29 -14.43 39.90
CA GLU A 286 7.00 -15.14 40.99
C GLU A 286 7.19 -16.62 40.63
N ILE A 287 7.96 -16.91 39.59
CA ILE A 287 8.64 -18.20 39.43
C ILE A 287 10.07 -17.92 38.98
N GLY A 288 10.99 -17.72 39.93
CA GLY A 288 12.40 -17.59 39.55
C GLY A 288 13.42 -17.11 40.58
N ALA A 289 13.15 -17.15 41.89
CA ALA A 289 14.15 -16.65 42.85
C ALA A 289 14.24 -17.46 44.15
N LYS A 290 14.24 -18.80 44.08
CA LYS A 290 14.79 -19.66 45.15
C LYS A 290 15.46 -20.91 44.60
N LYS A 291 16.66 -20.74 44.05
CA LYS A 291 17.72 -21.75 44.16
C LYS A 291 19.07 -21.12 43.87
N LEU A 292 20.02 -21.38 44.77
CA LEU A 292 21.47 -21.19 44.64
C LEU A 292 22.04 -19.86 45.15
N GLU A 293 21.88 -19.61 46.45
CA GLU A 293 23.06 -19.25 47.24
C GLU A 293 23.84 -20.53 47.58
N ASN A 294 25.17 -20.41 47.63
CA ASN A 294 26.21 -21.40 47.86
C ASN A 294 26.81 -22.02 46.59
N ILE A 295 27.95 -21.47 46.15
CA ILE A 295 29.28 -22.11 46.23
C ILE A 295 30.31 -21.07 45.77
N ASN A 296 31.15 -20.61 46.70
CA ASN A 296 32.50 -20.12 46.42
C ASN A 296 33.30 -21.28 45.82
N LEU A 297 34.07 -21.06 44.76
CA LEU A 297 35.33 -21.75 44.50
C LEU A 297 36.17 -20.98 43.46
N ASP A 298 37.32 -20.56 43.95
CA ASP A 298 38.59 -20.14 43.36
C ASP A 298 38.92 -20.44 41.88
N CYS A 299 39.88 -19.62 41.42
CA CYS A 299 41.07 -19.94 40.61
C CYS A 299 41.17 -19.24 39.25
N THR A 300 42.18 -18.34 39.21
CA THR A 300 43.14 -18.04 38.12
C THR A 300 42.62 -17.59 36.76
#